data_AF-A0A9K3LCW1-F1
#
_entry.id   AF-A0A9K3LCW1-F1
#
_cell.length_a   1.000
_cell.length_b   1.000
_cell.length_c   1.000
_cell.angle_alpha   90.00
_cell.angle_beta   90.00
_cell.angle_gamma   90.00
#
_symmetry.space_group_name_H-M   'P 1'
#
loop_
_entity.id
_entity.type
_entity.pdbx_description
1 polymer ?
#
loop_
_entity_poly.entity_id
_entity_poly.type
_entity_poly.pdbx_seq_one_letter_code
_entity_poly.pdbx_strand_id
1 'polypeptide(L)'
;MTDHALLDFDFEVLYSGHCHVHKIASLLSSESTKICTQSRPTRPSKTTRKLLIQLLIVCLVVCLLLQTTVATDDGVCEGGKTEQGECKNPLSDDGNRIDRTDGKESDNASTSTSTPAIRMISKEELAKHIGTGEGDESAIWLSVLGEVYDVTTGAGYYAQGSSYGAFSGTDCSVCFVSGVFTKEEGDKETSEIPSEQIPALMDWRNFYAGHETYKFVGYLHDDRFYNEHGKPTPKMLEFRERVIVAMEEAAVRKAEREKKREELKRKRAEEKKNKENLAAAAKR
;
A
#
# COMPACT_ATOMS: atom_id res chain seq x y z
N MET A 1 -23.29 -4.77 -4.68
CA MET A 1 -22.07 -5.62 -4.60
C MET A 1 -21.09 -5.06 -5.61
N THR A 2 -19.78 -5.05 -5.28
CA THR A 2 -18.68 -4.40 -6.02
C THR A 2 -18.88 -2.87 -6.23
N ASP A 3 -17.89 -1.97 -6.12
CA ASP A 3 -16.44 -2.10 -5.95
C ASP A 3 -15.92 -1.12 -4.87
N HIS A 4 -14.87 -1.52 -4.14
CA HIS A 4 -14.14 -0.66 -3.18
C HIS A 4 -12.69 -1.17 -2.94
N ALA A 5 -12.50 -2.50 -3.03
CA ALA A 5 -11.29 -3.26 -2.72
C ALA A 5 -9.99 -2.95 -3.51
N LEU A 6 -9.96 -1.90 -4.35
CA LEU A 6 -8.74 -1.43 -5.02
C LEU A 6 -8.07 -0.23 -4.32
N LEU A 7 -8.80 0.53 -3.49
CA LEU A 7 -8.23 1.61 -2.68
C LEU A 7 -8.13 1.25 -1.18
N ASP A 8 -8.87 0.24 -0.73
CA ASP A 8 -8.92 -0.13 0.69
C ASP A 8 -7.57 -0.67 1.22
N PHE A 9 -6.67 -1.21 0.39
CA PHE A 9 -5.39 -1.77 0.86
C PHE A 9 -4.44 -0.70 1.42
N ASP A 10 -4.34 0.47 0.77
CA ASP A 10 -3.51 1.58 1.24
C ASP A 10 -4.01 2.17 2.56
N PHE A 11 -5.32 2.17 2.78
CA PHE A 11 -5.90 2.60 4.04
C PHE A 11 -5.77 1.51 5.11
N GLU A 12 -6.22 0.29 4.83
CA GLU A 12 -6.32 -0.78 5.83
C GLU A 12 -4.95 -1.26 6.32
N VAL A 13 -3.91 -1.32 5.49
CA VAL A 13 -2.56 -1.69 5.98
C VAL A 13 -1.98 -0.63 6.92
N LEU A 14 -2.07 0.67 6.57
CA LEU A 14 -1.62 1.75 7.47
C LEU A 14 -2.45 1.81 8.77
N TYR A 15 -3.78 1.73 8.65
CA TYR A 15 -4.69 1.90 9.79
C TYR A 15 -4.72 0.66 10.69
N SER A 16 -4.65 -0.55 10.12
CA SER A 16 -4.49 -1.80 10.87
C SER A 16 -3.13 -1.83 11.58
N GLY A 17 -2.05 -1.33 10.97
CA GLY A 17 -0.76 -1.17 11.65
C GLY A 17 -0.89 -0.31 12.93
N HIS A 18 -1.54 0.85 12.84
CA HIS A 18 -1.79 1.71 14.01
C HIS A 18 -2.70 1.04 15.05
N CYS A 19 -3.76 0.34 14.61
CA CYS A 19 -4.74 -0.28 15.49
C CYS A 19 -4.22 -1.57 16.16
N HIS A 20 -3.46 -2.40 15.44
CA HIS A 20 -2.87 -3.63 15.98
C HIS A 20 -1.68 -3.37 16.91
N VAL A 21 -0.91 -2.29 16.74
CA VAL A 21 0.04 -1.85 17.78
C VAL A 21 -0.69 -1.59 19.11
N HIS A 22 -1.86 -0.94 19.06
CA HIS A 22 -2.70 -0.72 20.24
C HIS A 22 -3.29 -2.02 20.82
N LYS A 23 -3.67 -2.98 19.95
CA LYS A 23 -4.21 -4.30 20.32
C LYS A 23 -3.15 -5.20 20.96
N ILE A 24 -1.94 -5.23 20.40
CA ILE A 24 -0.76 -5.93 20.94
C ILE A 24 -0.33 -5.30 22.27
N ALA A 25 -0.34 -3.96 22.38
CA ALA A 25 -0.10 -3.28 23.66
C ALA A 25 -1.15 -3.67 24.72
N SER A 26 -2.42 -3.82 24.34
CA SER A 26 -3.49 -4.30 25.24
C SER A 26 -3.27 -5.76 25.68
N LEU A 27 -2.84 -6.64 24.79
CA LEU A 27 -2.53 -8.04 25.12
C LEU A 27 -1.31 -8.13 26.07
N LEU A 28 -0.24 -7.39 25.79
CA LEU A 28 0.94 -7.30 26.67
C LEU A 28 0.65 -6.65 28.03
N SER A 29 -0.37 -5.77 28.10
CA SER A 29 -0.89 -5.26 29.37
C SER A 29 -1.63 -6.33 30.18
N SER A 30 -2.23 -7.34 29.54
CA SER A 30 -3.07 -8.35 30.21
C SER A 30 -2.26 -9.37 31.04
N GLU A 31 -1.07 -9.75 30.58
CA GLU A 31 -0.16 -10.60 31.36
C GLU A 31 0.46 -9.84 32.56
N SER A 32 0.67 -8.53 32.41
CA SER A 32 1.20 -7.67 33.47
C SER A 32 0.25 -7.54 34.67
N THR A 33 -1.06 -7.80 34.49
CA THR A 33 -2.08 -7.63 35.54
C THR A 33 -1.97 -8.55 36.75
N LYS A 34 -1.01 -9.49 36.78
CA LYS A 34 -0.72 -10.33 37.97
C LYS A 34 0.34 -9.75 38.92
N ILE A 35 1.06 -8.67 38.56
CA ILE A 35 2.06 -8.04 39.44
C ILE A 35 2.00 -6.50 39.34
N CYS A 36 1.18 -5.88 40.20
CA CYS A 36 1.44 -4.61 40.92
C CYS A 36 0.12 -3.98 41.43
N THR A 37 -0.37 -4.42 42.58
CA THR A 37 -1.52 -3.79 43.27
C THR A 37 -1.13 -2.52 44.05
N GLN A 38 -0.26 -1.67 43.49
CA GLN A 38 0.23 -0.47 44.20
C GLN A 38 0.65 0.72 43.31
N SER A 39 -0.31 1.27 42.56
CA SER A 39 -0.29 2.69 42.13
C SER A 39 -1.69 3.19 41.84
N ARG A 40 -2.06 4.38 42.34
CA ARG A 40 -3.36 5.00 42.04
C ARG A 40 -3.28 5.73 40.70
N PRO A 41 -4.25 5.58 39.79
CA PRO A 41 -4.29 6.37 38.55
C PRO A 41 -4.44 7.86 38.88
N THR A 42 -3.53 8.68 38.36
CA THR A 42 -3.53 10.13 38.59
C THR A 42 -4.73 10.79 37.91
N ARG A 43 -5.48 11.60 38.66
CA ARG A 43 -6.73 12.21 38.18
C ARG A 43 -6.42 13.27 37.09
N PRO A 44 -6.85 13.11 35.83
CA PRO A 44 -6.57 14.09 34.78
C PRO A 44 -7.17 15.46 35.14
N SER A 45 -6.46 16.52 34.79
CA SER A 45 -6.75 17.89 35.23
C SER A 45 -8.13 18.38 34.77
N LYS A 46 -8.65 19.43 35.42
CA LYS A 46 -9.92 20.06 35.00
C LYS A 46 -9.88 20.51 33.52
N THR A 47 -8.72 20.96 33.04
CA THR A 47 -8.50 21.38 31.64
C THR A 47 -8.46 20.17 30.69
N THR A 48 -7.71 19.13 31.04
CA THR A 48 -7.60 17.88 30.26
C THR A 48 -8.97 17.21 30.10
N ARG A 49 -9.78 17.19 31.18
CA ARG A 49 -11.16 16.69 31.14
C ARG A 49 -12.06 17.50 30.21
N LYS A 50 -11.93 18.83 30.20
CA LYS A 50 -12.68 19.70 29.26
C LYS A 50 -12.30 19.42 27.81
N LEU A 51 -11.00 19.29 27.50
CA LEU A 51 -10.53 18.97 26.14
C LEU A 51 -11.05 17.60 25.66
N LEU A 52 -10.97 16.56 26.49
CA LEU A 52 -11.48 15.23 26.15
C LEU A 52 -13.00 15.23 25.90
N ILE A 53 -13.78 15.95 26.72
CA ILE A 53 -15.22 16.07 26.52
C ILE A 53 -15.54 16.85 25.23
N GLN A 54 -14.82 17.93 24.94
CA GLN A 54 -14.99 18.69 23.70
C GLN A 54 -14.65 17.84 22.46
N LEU A 55 -13.54 17.09 22.49
CA LEU A 55 -13.14 16.20 21.40
C LEU A 55 -14.18 15.09 21.15
N LEU A 56 -14.75 14.51 22.21
CA LEU A 56 -15.83 13.52 22.11
C LEU A 56 -17.12 14.12 21.54
N ILE A 57 -17.48 15.35 21.92
CA ILE A 57 -18.65 16.05 21.38
C ILE A 57 -18.45 16.33 19.88
N VAL A 58 -17.29 16.85 19.47
CA VAL A 58 -16.98 17.08 18.05
C VAL A 58 -17.04 15.76 17.25
N CYS A 59 -16.48 14.68 17.78
CA CYS A 59 -16.52 13.36 17.15
C CYS A 59 -17.96 12.86 16.97
N LEU A 60 -18.81 12.97 18.00
CA LEU A 60 -20.22 12.59 17.94
C LEU A 60 -21.01 13.44 16.93
N VAL A 61 -20.77 14.76 16.86
CA VAL A 61 -21.41 15.63 15.87
C VAL A 61 -20.98 15.27 14.44
N VAL A 62 -19.70 14.97 14.21
CA VAL A 62 -19.22 14.51 12.90
C VAL A 62 -19.84 13.17 12.52
N CYS A 63 -19.93 12.19 13.44
CA CYS A 63 -20.61 10.92 13.18
C CYS A 63 -22.09 11.10 12.83
N LEU A 64 -22.82 11.99 13.52
CA LEU A 64 -24.24 12.24 13.23
C LEU A 64 -24.45 12.92 11.86
N LEU A 65 -23.57 13.86 11.48
CA LEU A 65 -23.63 14.51 10.16
C LEU A 65 -23.31 13.53 9.02
N LEU A 66 -22.41 12.58 9.24
CA LEU A 66 -22.12 11.49 8.28
C LEU A 66 -23.24 10.44 8.18
N GLN A 67 -24.12 10.34 9.18
CA GLN A 67 -25.27 9.44 9.15
C GLN A 67 -26.47 10.02 8.39
N THR A 68 -26.50 11.33 8.12
CA THR A 68 -27.62 11.98 7.40
C THR A 68 -27.56 11.91 5.87
N THR A 69 -26.55 11.26 5.28
CA THR A 69 -26.34 11.20 3.82
C THR A 69 -26.77 9.88 3.16
N VAL A 70 -27.53 9.03 3.87
CA VAL A 70 -28.06 7.75 3.34
C VAL A 70 -29.54 7.56 3.71
N ALA A 71 -30.41 8.18 2.92
CA ALA A 71 -31.86 7.92 2.86
C ALA A 71 -32.37 8.29 1.46
N THR A 72 -33.40 7.61 0.97
CA THR A 72 -33.81 7.49 -0.46
C THR A 72 -32.78 6.72 -1.32
N ASP A 73 -33.18 5.83 -2.23
CA ASP A 73 -34.50 5.64 -2.86
C ASP A 73 -34.95 4.15 -2.88
N ASP A 74 -36.26 3.89 -2.74
CA ASP A 74 -36.85 2.54 -2.67
C ASP A 74 -37.38 2.05 -4.05
N GLY A 75 -36.50 1.42 -4.84
CA GLY A 75 -36.83 0.92 -6.18
C GLY A 75 -37.37 -0.52 -6.21
N VAL A 76 -38.71 -0.69 -6.14
CA VAL A 76 -39.37 -2.01 -6.27
C VAL A 76 -39.75 -2.33 -7.72
N CYS A 77 -39.34 -3.50 -8.22
CA CYS A 77 -39.91 -4.17 -9.40
C CYS A 77 -40.06 -5.67 -9.17
N GLU A 78 -41.24 -6.23 -9.46
CA GLU A 78 -41.53 -7.68 -9.42
C GLU A 78 -41.50 -8.32 -10.82
N GLY A 79 -41.33 -9.65 -10.86
CA GLY A 79 -41.51 -10.49 -12.06
C GLY A 79 -40.20 -10.91 -12.74
N GLY A 80 -40.03 -12.16 -13.18
CA GLY A 80 -40.94 -13.31 -13.11
C GLY A 80 -40.22 -14.63 -13.43
N LYS A 81 -40.88 -15.77 -13.23
CA LYS A 81 -40.37 -17.11 -13.57
C LYS A 81 -40.59 -17.38 -15.07
N THR A 82 -39.68 -18.11 -15.74
CA THR A 82 -39.87 -19.55 -16.06
C THR A 82 -38.75 -20.15 -16.94
N GLU A 83 -38.25 -21.31 -16.50
CA GLU A 83 -37.96 -22.52 -17.30
C GLU A 83 -36.81 -22.56 -18.33
N GLN A 84 -36.61 -23.77 -18.87
CA GLN A 84 -35.43 -24.27 -19.57
C GLN A 84 -35.65 -24.29 -21.09
N GLY A 85 -34.60 -24.09 -21.89
CA GLY A 85 -34.68 -24.15 -23.35
C GLY A 85 -33.33 -24.37 -24.03
N GLU A 86 -32.94 -25.63 -24.24
CA GLU A 86 -31.79 -26.00 -25.07
C GLU A 86 -32.20 -26.03 -26.55
N CYS A 87 -31.45 -25.36 -27.44
CA CYS A 87 -31.17 -25.86 -28.81
C CYS A 87 -30.11 -25.03 -29.59
N LYS A 88 -28.98 -25.68 -29.88
CA LYS A 88 -28.38 -25.89 -31.23
C LYS A 88 -28.41 -24.74 -32.27
N ASN A 89 -27.22 -24.30 -32.69
CA ASN A 89 -26.98 -23.76 -34.03
C ASN A 89 -27.25 -24.83 -35.12
N PRO A 90 -27.60 -24.45 -36.36
CA PRO A 90 -26.56 -24.44 -37.41
C PRO A 90 -26.67 -23.28 -38.43
N LEU A 91 -25.82 -23.37 -39.47
CA LEU A 91 -25.65 -22.51 -40.66
C LEU A 91 -26.96 -22.40 -41.49
N SER A 92 -27.15 -21.49 -42.48
CA SER A 92 -26.24 -20.59 -43.24
C SER A 92 -26.97 -19.23 -43.54
N ASP A 93 -26.67 -18.35 -44.53
CA ASP A 93 -25.70 -18.24 -45.65
C ASP A 93 -25.55 -16.76 -46.14
N ASP A 94 -24.99 -16.55 -47.35
CA ASP A 94 -25.21 -15.42 -48.30
C ASP A 94 -24.70 -13.98 -47.96
N GLY A 95 -23.48 -13.67 -48.42
CA GLY A 95 -23.31 -13.00 -49.72
C GLY A 95 -23.30 -11.44 -49.85
N ASN A 96 -22.22 -10.93 -50.48
CA ASN A 96 -22.10 -9.65 -51.24
C ASN A 96 -22.10 -8.32 -50.41
N ARG A 97 -21.09 -7.41 -50.44
CA ARG A 97 -20.56 -6.53 -51.53
C ARG A 97 -21.65 -5.56 -52.07
N ILE A 98 -21.48 -4.23 -52.25
CA ILE A 98 -20.36 -3.28 -52.56
C ILE A 98 -20.72 -1.88 -51.96
N ASP A 99 -19.96 -0.76 -51.90
CA ASP A 99 -18.59 -0.40 -52.34
C ASP A 99 -17.89 0.67 -51.42
N ARG A 100 -18.03 1.99 -51.67
CA ARG A 100 -17.36 3.14 -50.99
C ARG A 100 -18.20 4.43 -51.03
N THR A 101 -18.04 5.34 -50.07
CA THR A 101 -17.66 6.78 -50.28
C THR A 101 -17.55 7.55 -48.96
N ASP A 102 -16.98 8.76 -49.02
CA ASP A 102 -16.45 9.54 -47.92
C ASP A 102 -17.46 10.47 -47.21
N GLY A 103 -17.18 10.75 -45.92
CA GLY A 103 -17.11 12.14 -45.47
C GLY A 103 -18.26 12.72 -44.65
N LYS A 104 -17.87 13.08 -43.41
CA LYS A 104 -18.13 14.38 -42.76
C LYS A 104 -19.21 14.49 -41.65
N GLU A 105 -18.70 14.59 -40.42
CA GLU A 105 -19.07 15.56 -39.37
C GLU A 105 -20.52 15.59 -38.83
N SER A 106 -20.67 15.12 -37.60
CA SER A 106 -21.77 15.52 -36.71
C SER A 106 -21.25 15.52 -35.26
N ASP A 107 -21.24 16.68 -34.62
CA ASP A 107 -20.76 16.81 -33.24
C ASP A 107 -21.67 16.08 -32.26
N ASN A 108 -21.08 15.32 -31.33
CA ASN A 108 -21.77 14.91 -30.12
C ASN A 108 -20.86 15.16 -28.90
N ALA A 109 -21.13 16.26 -28.20
CA ALA A 109 -20.47 16.64 -26.95
C ALA A 109 -20.94 15.76 -25.78
N SER A 110 -20.67 14.45 -25.87
CA SER A 110 -20.89 13.50 -24.78
C SER A 110 -19.91 13.82 -23.65
N THR A 111 -20.39 14.66 -22.72
CA THR A 111 -19.62 15.17 -21.58
C THR A 111 -19.34 14.01 -20.64
N SER A 112 -18.14 13.45 -20.72
CA SER A 112 -17.75 12.23 -20.01
C SER A 112 -17.53 12.50 -18.53
N THR A 113 -18.45 11.98 -17.69
CA THR A 113 -18.32 11.95 -16.23
C THR A 113 -17.25 10.92 -15.83
N SER A 114 -15.98 11.25 -16.08
CA SER A 114 -14.87 10.30 -15.92
C SER A 114 -14.52 10.09 -14.44
N THR A 115 -14.85 8.90 -13.91
CA THR A 115 -13.96 8.22 -12.96
C THR A 115 -12.56 8.23 -13.57
N PRO A 116 -11.49 8.59 -12.84
CA PRO A 116 -10.14 8.61 -13.39
C PRO A 116 -9.77 7.22 -13.89
N ALA A 117 -9.58 7.09 -15.20
CA ALA A 117 -9.20 5.83 -15.81
C ALA A 117 -7.80 5.41 -15.34
N ILE A 118 -7.70 4.22 -14.75
CA ILE A 118 -6.43 3.66 -14.30
C ILE A 118 -5.54 3.45 -15.54
N ARG A 119 -4.41 4.16 -15.61
CA ARG A 119 -3.44 3.97 -16.69
C ARG A 119 -2.74 2.62 -16.48
N MET A 120 -2.86 1.76 -17.49
CA MET A 120 -1.99 0.59 -17.64
C MET A 120 -0.80 0.97 -18.53
N ILE A 121 0.38 0.49 -18.15
CA ILE A 121 1.67 0.75 -18.82
C ILE A 121 2.26 -0.60 -19.22
N SER A 122 2.77 -0.73 -20.45
CA SER A 122 3.42 -1.98 -20.89
C SER A 122 4.91 -2.01 -20.50
N LYS A 123 5.54 -3.19 -20.53
CA LYS A 123 7.00 -3.31 -20.27
C LYS A 123 7.82 -2.56 -21.32
N GLU A 124 7.33 -2.54 -22.56
CA GLU A 124 7.93 -1.86 -23.72
C GLU A 124 7.67 -0.35 -23.71
N GLU A 125 6.62 0.12 -23.04
CA GLU A 125 6.39 1.53 -22.75
C GLU A 125 7.33 1.99 -21.63
N LEU A 126 7.34 1.27 -20.50
CA LEU A 126 8.22 1.54 -19.36
C LEU A 126 9.69 1.63 -19.80
N ALA A 127 10.16 0.67 -20.60
CA ALA A 127 11.55 0.59 -21.08
C ALA A 127 12.02 1.76 -21.99
N LYS A 128 11.13 2.67 -22.42
CA LYS A 128 11.51 3.89 -23.14
C LYS A 128 11.88 5.04 -22.20
N HIS A 129 11.23 5.10 -21.04
CA HIS A 129 11.38 6.21 -20.09
C HIS A 129 12.61 5.99 -19.19
N ILE A 130 13.79 6.03 -19.82
CA ILE A 130 15.12 5.89 -19.19
C ILE A 130 15.90 7.21 -19.10
N GLY A 131 15.28 8.33 -19.47
CA GLY A 131 15.90 9.67 -19.42
C GLY A 131 16.94 9.97 -20.50
N THR A 132 16.90 9.26 -21.64
CA THR A 132 17.85 9.46 -22.75
C THR A 132 17.25 10.10 -24.00
N GLY A 133 15.92 10.27 -24.06
CA GLY A 133 15.23 10.91 -25.18
C GLY A 133 15.02 12.42 -25.00
N GLU A 134 14.32 13.03 -25.95
CA GLU A 134 13.87 14.41 -25.89
C GLU A 134 12.36 14.48 -25.55
N GLY A 135 11.90 15.58 -24.94
CA GLY A 135 10.50 15.73 -24.55
C GLY A 135 10.06 14.67 -23.54
N ASP A 136 8.91 14.02 -23.77
CA ASP A 136 8.38 12.99 -22.87
C ASP A 136 9.25 11.73 -22.77
N GLU A 137 10.11 11.46 -23.78
CA GLU A 137 11.12 10.39 -23.73
C GLU A 137 12.37 10.79 -22.89
N SER A 138 12.46 12.04 -22.43
CA SER A 138 13.41 12.46 -21.40
C SER A 138 12.92 12.14 -19.98
N ALA A 139 11.70 11.62 -19.82
CA ALA A 139 11.22 11.16 -18.51
C ALA A 139 11.96 9.89 -18.06
N ILE A 140 12.12 9.75 -16.75
CA ILE A 140 12.67 8.56 -16.10
C ILE A 140 11.56 7.93 -15.27
N TRP A 141 11.13 6.74 -15.63
CA TRP A 141 10.17 5.96 -14.85
C TRP A 141 10.83 4.72 -14.26
N LEU A 142 10.34 4.26 -13.12
CA LEU A 142 10.66 2.93 -12.57
C LEU A 142 9.40 2.28 -12.04
N SER A 143 9.43 0.95 -11.85
CA SER A 143 8.32 0.19 -11.28
C SER A 143 8.72 -0.53 -9.98
N VAL A 144 7.84 -0.47 -8.99
CA VAL A 144 7.96 -1.15 -7.70
C VAL A 144 6.65 -1.86 -7.39
N LEU A 145 6.67 -3.19 -7.28
CA LEU A 145 5.48 -4.03 -7.10
C LEU A 145 4.40 -3.80 -8.18
N GLY A 146 4.83 -3.49 -9.40
CA GLY A 146 3.94 -3.13 -10.51
C GLY A 146 3.29 -1.74 -10.41
N GLU A 147 3.71 -0.88 -9.48
CA GLU A 147 3.33 0.54 -9.45
C GLU A 147 4.42 1.38 -10.13
N VAL A 148 4.05 2.15 -11.15
CA VAL A 148 4.99 2.94 -11.96
C VAL A 148 5.06 4.37 -11.46
N TYR A 149 6.28 4.85 -11.21
CA TYR A 149 6.57 6.19 -10.70
C TYR A 149 7.47 6.99 -11.65
N ASP A 150 7.07 8.23 -11.95
CA ASP A 150 7.90 9.25 -12.58
C ASP A 150 8.89 9.78 -11.56
N VAL A 151 10.16 9.42 -11.75
CA VAL A 151 11.32 9.79 -10.93
C VAL A 151 12.25 10.75 -11.67
N THR A 152 11.77 11.44 -12.71
CA THR A 152 12.57 12.39 -13.51
C THR A 152 13.19 13.51 -12.66
N THR A 153 12.50 13.93 -11.59
CA THR A 153 13.05 14.90 -10.60
C THR A 153 14.28 14.37 -9.85
N GLY A 154 14.45 13.04 -9.79
CA GLY A 154 15.59 12.34 -9.22
C GLY A 154 16.68 11.97 -10.23
N ALA A 155 16.75 12.58 -11.41
CA ALA A 155 17.67 12.19 -12.50
C ALA A 155 19.14 12.01 -12.07
N GLY A 156 19.65 12.76 -11.09
CA GLY A 156 21.00 12.55 -10.56
C GLY A 156 21.26 11.16 -9.94
N TYR A 157 20.21 10.44 -9.58
CA TYR A 157 20.25 9.08 -9.01
C TYR A 157 19.84 7.97 -9.99
N TYR A 158 19.02 8.30 -11.00
CA TYR A 158 18.38 7.33 -11.91
C TYR A 158 18.70 7.53 -13.40
N ALA A 159 19.36 8.61 -13.83
CA ALA A 159 19.77 8.75 -15.24
C ALA A 159 20.80 7.69 -15.64
N GLN A 160 20.96 7.42 -16.94
CA GLN A 160 21.90 6.41 -17.42
C GLN A 160 23.33 6.68 -16.91
N GLY A 161 23.97 5.66 -16.33
CA GLY A 161 25.32 5.75 -15.74
C GLY A 161 25.39 6.24 -14.28
N SER A 162 24.26 6.62 -13.68
CA SER A 162 24.15 6.89 -12.23
C SER A 162 24.07 5.60 -11.40
N SER A 163 24.16 5.72 -10.07
CA SER A 163 24.19 4.57 -9.14
C SER A 163 22.93 3.69 -9.12
N TYR A 164 21.77 4.24 -9.48
CA TYR A 164 20.50 3.51 -9.53
C TYR A 164 19.85 3.55 -10.92
N GLY A 165 20.58 3.97 -11.96
CA GLY A 165 20.08 3.99 -13.34
C GLY A 165 19.75 2.63 -13.94
N ALA A 166 20.03 1.53 -13.24
CA ALA A 166 19.58 0.18 -13.57
C ALA A 166 18.11 -0.11 -13.20
N PHE A 167 17.45 0.76 -12.42
CA PHE A 167 16.00 0.67 -12.17
C PHE A 167 15.17 1.36 -13.27
N SER A 168 15.79 2.24 -14.04
CA SER A 168 15.10 3.09 -15.01
C SER A 168 14.57 2.27 -16.17
N GLY A 169 13.28 2.46 -16.47
CA GLY A 169 12.55 1.70 -17.48
C GLY A 169 12.40 0.21 -17.16
N THR A 170 12.42 -0.19 -15.88
CA THR A 170 12.31 -1.60 -15.47
C THR A 170 11.54 -1.75 -14.15
N ASP A 171 10.84 -2.88 -13.96
CA ASP A 171 10.45 -3.31 -12.61
C ASP A 171 11.60 -4.10 -11.99
N CYS A 172 12.11 -3.60 -10.87
CA CYS A 172 13.22 -4.22 -10.16
C CYS A 172 12.84 -4.53 -8.71
N SER A 173 11.58 -4.96 -8.49
CA SER A 173 11.01 -5.22 -7.15
C SER A 173 11.90 -6.09 -6.25
N VAL A 174 12.52 -7.13 -6.79
CA VAL A 174 13.44 -8.01 -6.05
C VAL A 174 14.78 -7.31 -5.78
N CYS A 175 15.27 -6.54 -6.75
CA CYS A 175 16.55 -5.82 -6.71
C CYS A 175 16.65 -4.84 -5.52
N PHE A 176 15.53 -4.21 -5.14
CA PHE A 176 15.44 -3.29 -3.99
C PHE A 176 15.80 -3.95 -2.64
N VAL A 177 15.73 -5.28 -2.54
CA VAL A 177 16.04 -6.03 -1.31
C VAL A 177 17.19 -7.03 -1.46
N SER A 178 17.47 -7.53 -2.66
CA SER A 178 18.67 -8.34 -2.92
C SER A 178 19.94 -7.48 -3.11
N GLY A 179 19.79 -6.21 -3.52
CA GLY A 179 20.91 -5.31 -3.81
C GLY A 179 21.68 -5.67 -5.08
N VAL A 180 21.12 -6.55 -5.92
CA VAL A 180 21.69 -6.97 -7.21
C VAL A 180 20.93 -6.27 -8.32
N PHE A 181 21.65 -5.55 -9.18
CA PHE A 181 21.06 -4.70 -10.23
C PHE A 181 21.35 -5.26 -11.62
N THR A 182 20.85 -6.46 -11.90
CA THR A 182 20.92 -7.08 -13.23
C THR A 182 19.51 -7.44 -13.72
N LYS A 183 19.36 -7.64 -15.04
CA LYS A 183 18.05 -7.94 -15.63
C LYS A 183 17.48 -9.26 -15.10
N GLU A 184 18.35 -10.26 -14.91
CA GLU A 184 18.00 -11.58 -14.40
C GLU A 184 17.46 -11.51 -12.96
N GLU A 185 17.85 -10.51 -12.18
CA GLU A 185 17.30 -10.24 -10.85
C GLU A 185 15.96 -9.48 -10.92
N GLY A 186 15.82 -8.56 -11.89
CA GLY A 186 14.58 -7.82 -12.14
C GLY A 186 13.45 -8.67 -12.72
N ASP A 187 13.76 -9.70 -13.51
CA ASP A 187 12.78 -10.63 -14.12
C ASP A 187 12.23 -11.69 -13.13
N LYS A 188 12.80 -11.81 -11.92
CA LYS A 188 12.37 -12.76 -10.87
C LYS A 188 10.92 -12.56 -10.39
N GLU A 189 10.39 -13.56 -9.70
CA GLU A 189 9.08 -13.47 -9.07
C GLU A 189 9.11 -12.92 -7.64
N THR A 190 8.04 -12.24 -7.23
CA THR A 190 7.84 -11.81 -5.84
C THR A 190 7.67 -12.99 -4.86
N SER A 191 7.36 -14.18 -5.37
CA SER A 191 7.36 -15.45 -4.64
C SER A 191 8.74 -15.81 -4.08
N GLU A 192 9.82 -15.46 -4.79
CA GLU A 192 11.21 -15.73 -4.39
C GLU A 192 11.71 -14.85 -3.23
N ILE A 193 11.09 -13.68 -3.00
CA ILE A 193 11.52 -12.71 -2.00
C ILE A 193 11.39 -13.30 -0.59
N PRO A 194 12.45 -13.39 0.24
CA PRO A 194 12.36 -13.90 1.60
C PRO A 194 11.42 -13.06 2.47
N SER A 195 10.59 -13.70 3.31
CA SER A 195 9.60 -13.01 4.14
C SER A 195 10.20 -11.97 5.10
N GLU A 196 11.47 -12.15 5.52
CA GLU A 196 12.19 -11.15 6.33
C GLU A 196 12.52 -9.85 5.57
N GLN A 197 12.56 -9.89 4.23
CA GLN A 197 12.87 -8.75 3.36
C GLN A 197 11.62 -8.00 2.88
N ILE A 198 10.45 -8.65 2.86
CA ILE A 198 9.18 -8.03 2.41
C ILE A 198 8.87 -6.69 3.12
N PRO A 199 9.11 -6.50 4.43
CA PRO A 199 8.92 -5.20 5.09
C PRO A 199 9.80 -4.10 4.49
N ALA A 200 11.05 -4.41 4.14
CA ALA A 200 11.97 -3.44 3.53
C ALA A 200 11.59 -3.09 2.08
N LEU A 201 11.03 -4.04 1.31
CA LEU A 201 10.45 -3.74 0.00
C LEU A 201 9.22 -2.83 0.11
N MET A 202 8.39 -3.05 1.12
CA MET A 202 7.25 -2.17 1.37
C MET A 202 7.67 -0.78 1.89
N ASP A 203 8.75 -0.68 2.67
CA ASP A 203 9.35 0.62 3.00
C ASP A 203 9.82 1.36 1.72
N TRP A 204 10.41 0.65 0.74
CA TRP A 204 10.73 1.24 -0.57
C TRP A 204 9.51 1.66 -1.38
N ARG A 205 8.49 0.80 -1.51
CA ARG A 205 7.22 1.14 -2.20
C ARG A 205 6.59 2.37 -1.57
N ASN A 206 6.50 2.41 -0.25
CA ASN A 206 5.92 3.54 0.49
C ASN A 206 6.78 4.81 0.39
N PHE A 207 8.10 4.69 0.24
CA PHE A 207 8.97 5.83 -0.08
C PHE A 207 8.63 6.46 -1.43
N TYR A 208 8.43 5.67 -2.49
CA TYR A 208 8.02 6.22 -3.81
C TYR A 208 6.58 6.75 -3.79
N ALA A 209 5.63 6.01 -3.19
CA ALA A 209 4.23 6.41 -3.06
C ALA A 209 4.04 7.71 -2.25
N GLY A 210 4.89 7.93 -1.24
CA GLY A 210 4.86 9.10 -0.37
C GLY A 210 5.87 10.20 -0.72
N HIS A 211 6.58 10.12 -1.86
CA HIS A 211 7.61 11.09 -2.19
C HIS A 211 7.02 12.44 -2.66
N GLU A 212 7.53 13.56 -2.15
CA GLU A 212 7.00 14.90 -2.45
C GLU A 212 7.10 15.29 -3.94
N THR A 213 8.04 14.70 -4.69
CA THR A 213 8.35 15.08 -6.08
C THR A 213 8.24 13.97 -7.12
N TYR A 214 7.94 12.72 -6.70
CA TYR A 214 7.69 11.62 -7.64
C TYR A 214 6.19 11.48 -7.85
N LYS A 215 5.78 11.06 -9.05
CA LYS A 215 4.36 10.98 -9.40
C LYS A 215 4.01 9.54 -9.76
N PHE A 216 2.95 9.02 -9.17
CA PHE A 216 2.33 7.79 -9.66
C PHE A 216 1.82 8.00 -11.09
N VAL A 217 2.25 7.16 -12.03
CA VAL A 217 1.91 7.25 -13.45
C VAL A 217 0.80 6.28 -13.83
N GLY A 218 0.78 5.10 -13.20
CA GLY A 218 -0.12 3.99 -13.51
C GLY A 218 0.40 2.66 -12.97
N TYR A 219 -0.25 1.56 -13.32
CA TYR A 219 0.23 0.21 -13.01
C TYR A 219 0.89 -0.45 -14.22
N LEU A 220 1.93 -1.23 -13.96
CA LEU A 220 2.60 -2.06 -14.96
C LEU A 220 1.74 -3.28 -15.27
N HIS A 221 1.45 -3.49 -16.54
CA HIS A 221 0.86 -4.74 -17.02
C HIS A 221 1.92 -5.85 -16.99
N ASP A 222 1.73 -6.81 -16.07
CA ASP A 222 2.65 -7.92 -15.81
C ASP A 222 1.90 -9.04 -15.08
N ASP A 223 2.04 -10.30 -15.50
CA ASP A 223 1.44 -11.46 -14.83
C ASP A 223 1.85 -11.59 -13.35
N ARG A 224 2.99 -11.00 -12.98
CA ARG A 224 3.48 -10.90 -11.59
C ARG A 224 2.65 -9.95 -10.71
N PHE A 225 1.98 -8.96 -11.30
CA PHE A 225 1.37 -7.82 -10.59
C PHE A 225 -0.09 -7.54 -11.00
N TYR A 226 -0.32 -7.05 -12.23
CA TYR A 226 -1.61 -6.54 -12.69
C TYR A 226 -1.92 -6.95 -14.14
N ASN A 227 -3.16 -7.38 -14.38
CA ASN A 227 -3.63 -7.72 -15.73
C ASN A 227 -3.99 -6.48 -16.57
N GLU A 228 -4.40 -6.69 -17.82
CA GLU A 228 -4.81 -5.64 -18.79
C GLU A 228 -5.90 -4.67 -18.27
N HIS A 229 -6.63 -5.06 -17.21
CA HIS A 229 -7.72 -4.27 -16.63
C HIS A 229 -7.33 -3.62 -15.28
N GLY A 230 -6.03 -3.61 -14.93
CA GLY A 230 -5.53 -3.09 -13.67
C GLY A 230 -5.92 -3.90 -12.43
N LYS A 231 -6.45 -5.13 -12.61
CA LYS A 231 -6.81 -6.00 -11.49
C LYS A 231 -5.59 -6.81 -11.06
N PRO A 232 -5.33 -6.97 -9.75
CA PRO A 232 -4.20 -7.74 -9.25
C PRO A 232 -4.31 -9.20 -9.69
N THR A 233 -3.19 -9.80 -10.11
CA THR A 233 -3.13 -11.22 -10.47
C THR A 233 -3.12 -12.11 -9.22
N PRO A 234 -3.38 -13.42 -9.32
CA PRO A 234 -3.31 -14.34 -8.17
C PRO A 234 -1.96 -14.27 -7.45
N LYS A 235 -0.83 -14.15 -8.18
CA LYS A 235 0.51 -13.96 -7.62
C LYS A 235 0.62 -12.69 -6.77
N MET A 236 -0.04 -11.60 -7.17
CA MET A 236 -0.07 -10.36 -6.41
C MET A 236 -0.97 -10.45 -5.17
N LEU A 237 -2.04 -11.26 -5.21
CA LEU A 237 -2.87 -11.55 -4.03
C LEU A 237 -2.09 -12.41 -3.02
N GLU A 238 -1.47 -13.50 -3.45
CA GLU A 238 -0.57 -14.33 -2.63
C GLU A 238 0.57 -13.50 -2.02
N PHE A 239 1.16 -12.58 -2.78
CA PHE A 239 2.17 -11.66 -2.25
C PHE A 239 1.60 -10.70 -1.20
N ARG A 240 0.40 -10.14 -1.40
CA ARG A 240 -0.27 -9.27 -0.41
C ARG A 240 -0.58 -10.02 0.89
N GLU A 241 -0.98 -11.30 0.84
CA GLU A 241 -1.13 -12.14 2.04
C GLU A 241 0.21 -12.32 2.78
N ARG A 242 1.29 -12.61 2.04
CA ARG A 242 2.65 -12.72 2.61
C ARG A 242 3.14 -11.41 3.23
N VAL A 243 2.77 -10.26 2.67
CA VAL A 243 3.06 -8.92 3.25
C VAL A 243 2.43 -8.77 4.63
N ILE A 244 1.15 -9.14 4.80
CA ILE A 244 0.44 -9.01 6.07
C ILE A 244 1.19 -9.80 7.16
N VAL A 245 1.48 -11.08 6.91
CA VAL A 245 2.22 -11.94 7.85
C VAL A 245 3.62 -11.40 8.14
N ALA A 246 4.37 -11.00 7.11
CA ALA A 246 5.72 -10.47 7.27
C ALA A 246 5.76 -9.17 8.09
N MET A 247 4.75 -8.30 7.94
CA MET A 247 4.59 -7.07 8.70
C MET A 247 4.23 -7.33 10.17
N GLU A 248 3.32 -8.26 10.44
CA GLU A 248 2.98 -8.66 11.82
C GLU A 248 4.19 -9.25 12.54
N GLU A 249 4.91 -10.19 11.91
CA GLU A 249 6.17 -10.72 12.45
C GLU A 249 7.21 -9.61 12.65
N ALA A 250 7.36 -8.66 11.73
CA ALA A 250 8.30 -7.56 11.85
C ALA A 250 7.96 -6.63 13.03
N ALA A 251 6.67 -6.36 13.26
CA ALA A 251 6.19 -5.61 14.41
C ALA A 251 6.49 -6.33 15.73
N VAL A 252 6.27 -7.65 15.80
CA VAL A 252 6.62 -8.49 16.96
C VAL A 252 8.14 -8.46 17.21
N ARG A 253 8.95 -8.77 16.19
CA ARG A 253 10.43 -8.72 16.25
C ARG A 253 10.94 -7.36 16.71
N LYS A 254 10.32 -6.26 16.28
CA LYS A 254 10.64 -4.88 16.69
C LYS A 254 10.31 -4.64 18.17
N ALA A 255 9.13 -5.02 18.63
CA ALA A 255 8.70 -4.88 20.03
C ALA A 255 9.56 -5.72 21.00
N GLU A 256 9.99 -6.92 20.61
CA GLU A 256 10.92 -7.74 21.40
C GLU A 256 12.31 -7.11 21.51
N ARG A 257 12.86 -6.63 20.39
CA ARG A 257 14.14 -5.91 20.35
C ARG A 257 14.10 -4.66 21.25
N GLU A 258 12.98 -3.95 21.29
CA GLU A 258 12.77 -2.80 22.18
C GLU A 258 12.66 -3.19 23.66
N LYS A 259 11.83 -4.18 24.02
CA LYS A 259 11.76 -4.72 25.40
C LYS A 259 13.16 -5.10 25.92
N LYS A 260 13.94 -5.82 25.11
CA LYS A 260 15.31 -6.25 25.44
C LYS A 260 16.28 -5.08 25.59
N ARG A 261 16.11 -4.00 24.82
CA ARG A 261 16.87 -2.74 24.93
C ARG A 261 16.59 -2.02 26.24
N GLU A 262 15.33 -1.90 26.64
CA GLU A 262 14.94 -1.23 27.89
C GLU A 262 15.32 -2.06 29.13
N GLU A 263 15.23 -3.40 29.06
CA GLU A 263 15.72 -4.28 30.12
C GLU A 263 17.24 -4.13 30.33
N LEU A 264 18.02 -4.07 29.24
CA LEU A 264 19.46 -3.86 29.28
C LEU A 264 19.83 -2.47 29.81
N LYS A 265 19.09 -1.42 29.44
CA LYS A 265 19.23 -0.08 30.04
C LYS A 265 18.97 -0.11 31.55
N ARG A 266 17.91 -0.78 32.00
CA ARG A 266 17.57 -0.91 33.43
C ARG A 266 18.69 -1.60 34.21
N LYS A 267 19.19 -2.75 33.72
CA LYS A 267 20.32 -3.48 34.32
C LYS A 267 21.56 -2.61 34.45
N ARG A 268 21.98 -1.91 33.38
CA ARG A 268 23.13 -0.99 33.39
C ARG A 268 22.96 0.19 34.37
N ALA A 269 21.74 0.71 34.53
CA ALA A 269 21.46 1.78 35.48
C ALA A 269 21.52 1.28 36.94
N GLU A 270 21.06 0.06 37.20
CA GLU A 270 21.12 -0.60 38.51
C GLU A 270 22.57 -0.96 38.90
N GLU A 271 23.33 -1.54 37.97
CA GLU A 271 24.78 -1.80 38.11
C GLU A 271 25.56 -0.52 38.44
N LYS A 272 25.29 0.58 37.70
CA LYS A 272 25.90 1.89 37.96
C LYS A 272 25.56 2.40 39.36
N LYS A 273 24.28 2.39 39.74
CA LYS A 273 23.82 2.85 41.06
C LYS A 273 24.44 2.02 42.20
N ASN A 274 24.55 0.71 42.02
CA ASN A 274 25.20 -0.17 43.00
C ASN A 274 26.69 0.16 43.14
N LYS A 275 27.41 0.38 42.04
CA LYS A 275 28.82 0.80 42.04
C LYS A 275 29.01 2.17 42.70
N GLU A 276 28.11 3.13 42.47
CA GLU A 276 28.12 4.45 43.11
C GLU A 276 27.86 4.34 44.62
N ASN A 277 26.89 3.54 45.05
CA ASN A 277 26.63 3.25 46.46
C ASN A 277 27.84 2.61 47.15
N LEU A 278 28.47 1.60 46.53
CA LEU A 278 29.65 0.92 47.07
C LEU A 278 30.85 1.87 47.19
N ALA A 279 31.08 2.72 46.17
CA ALA A 279 32.13 3.74 46.19
C ALA A 279 31.87 4.89 47.18
N ALA A 280 30.61 5.12 47.58
CA ALA A 280 30.25 6.05 48.65
C ALA A 280 30.38 5.40 50.05
N ALA A 281 30.10 4.10 50.17
CA ALA A 281 30.30 3.34 51.40
C ALA A 281 31.79 3.21 51.77
N ALA A 282 32.66 2.95 50.78
CA ALA A 282 34.11 2.84 50.95
C ALA A 282 34.83 4.19 51.22
N LYS A 283 34.09 5.27 51.48
CA LYS A 283 34.58 6.62 51.83
C LYS A 283 34.08 7.11 53.20
N ARG A 284 33.54 6.19 54.02
CA ARG A 284 33.04 6.42 55.38
C ARG A 284 33.82 5.58 56.38
#